data_AF-A0A3B9V312-F1
#
_entry.id   AF-A0A3B9V312-F1
#
_cell.length_a   1.000
_cell.length_b   1.000
_cell.length_c   1.000
_cell.angle_alpha   90.00
_cell.angle_beta   90.00
_cell.angle_gamma   90.00
#
_symmetry.space_group_name_H-M   'P 1'
#
loop_
_entity.id
_entity.type
_entity.pdbx_description
1 polymer ?
#
loop_
_entity_poly.entity_id
_entity_poly.type
_entity_poly.pdbx_seq_one_letter_code
_entity_poly.pdbx_strand_id
1 'polypeptide(L)'
;MIGAESYVLSNVKDLSTAELFLEKIRNFKQYAANHGASAEGNPSGGNNFRGLYNIALKSIGAARKKDPEVRLDAVIDYGAPMTDSGYYFMDSPGNDLESIAGQVASGCNMILFITGNGSITNFPFVPTLKFVTTTGRFEMLSNEMDVNAGRYNDGESMENLSQETFELTTRIASGEKSKGELAGHSQVQLWRNWQQSSPLDPRDVNPIPTDGRPIDVGAGKKRHMSFYGYQSRDGITSDTVGLIMPTSLCSGQVAQLIANQLNVSRKDEPKLARINRYIALVHTEGCGSANSEDLFLNIVSGHLQHQFITHAVLLEHGCERTHNDAIRHDLLSKGVDPTRFDWASVQLDGGLDRVAKKVGEQFRLALDFPIQRATGSIKDLKIGLLTQGSISEIAARALADLIKDLVESGSTIVLPDNASVINSATFMERLFEGKQSWAVNLGYGAHLSSNGCFVMSTPTTSTTEIMTGLGATGVEIILMYTNGIPVASHPLVPVLQFGAEGEHDEKFMDDLDFVLPQLMDNSSEFLIKHIESTIKQQHVPKLHHRGYSNFQVTRGAVGVSL
;
A
#
# COMPACT_ATOMS: atom_id res chain seq x y z
N MET A 1 21.38 -13.41 -6.93
CA MET A 1 22.74 -13.78 -7.42
C MET A 1 22.71 -14.42 -8.81
N ILE A 2 21.67 -14.17 -9.62
CA ILE A 2 21.52 -14.78 -10.94
C ILE A 2 22.56 -14.18 -11.90
N GLY A 3 23.38 -15.01 -12.54
CA GLY A 3 24.51 -14.57 -13.37
C GLY A 3 25.84 -14.41 -12.63
N ALA A 4 25.88 -14.66 -11.31
CA ALA A 4 27.11 -14.65 -10.51
C ALA A 4 27.50 -16.03 -9.97
N GLU A 5 26.96 -17.10 -10.57
CA GLU A 5 27.10 -18.48 -10.10
C GLU A 5 28.56 -18.92 -10.03
N SER A 6 29.36 -18.59 -11.04
CA SER A 6 30.79 -18.93 -11.08
C SER A 6 31.59 -18.29 -9.95
N TYR A 7 31.23 -17.07 -9.55
CA TYR A 7 31.88 -16.39 -8.42
C TYR A 7 31.53 -17.07 -7.09
N VAL A 8 30.24 -17.35 -6.86
CA VAL A 8 29.77 -17.97 -5.61
C VAL A 8 30.32 -19.40 -5.47
N LEU A 9 30.30 -20.18 -6.55
CA LEU A 9 30.72 -21.59 -6.56
C LEU A 9 32.25 -21.78 -6.69
N SER A 10 33.03 -20.70 -6.81
CA SER A 10 34.50 -20.79 -6.85
C SER A 10 35.10 -21.37 -5.57
N ASN A 11 34.40 -21.26 -4.45
CA ASN A 11 34.78 -21.80 -3.16
C ASN A 11 33.51 -22.24 -2.40
N VAL A 12 33.17 -23.53 -2.50
CA VAL A 12 31.96 -24.15 -1.95
C VAL A 12 32.32 -25.43 -1.19
N LYS A 13 31.59 -25.73 -0.12
CA LYS A 13 31.86 -26.85 0.78
C LYS A 13 31.93 -28.21 0.10
N ASP A 14 30.90 -28.55 -0.67
CA ASP A 14 30.76 -29.83 -1.34
C ASP A 14 29.82 -29.73 -2.56
N LEU A 15 29.74 -30.82 -3.32
CA LEU A 15 28.90 -30.90 -4.52
C LEU A 15 27.42 -30.71 -4.17
N SER A 16 26.92 -31.31 -3.09
CA SER A 16 25.53 -31.20 -2.67
C SER A 16 25.12 -29.76 -2.39
N THR A 17 25.99 -28.96 -1.75
CA THR A 17 25.76 -27.53 -1.50
C THR A 17 25.71 -26.74 -2.81
N ALA A 18 26.60 -27.05 -3.77
CA ALA A 18 26.62 -26.42 -5.08
C ALA A 18 25.37 -26.75 -5.90
N GLU A 19 24.93 -28.01 -5.89
CA GLU A 19 23.71 -28.47 -6.56
C GLU A 19 22.47 -27.77 -5.97
N LEU A 20 22.38 -27.66 -4.64
CA LEU A 20 21.29 -26.96 -3.97
C LEU A 20 21.23 -25.48 -4.39
N PHE A 21 22.37 -24.79 -4.40
CA PHE A 21 22.45 -23.39 -4.84
C PHE A 21 21.94 -23.20 -6.27
N LEU A 22 22.37 -24.06 -7.20
CA LEU A 22 21.92 -24.03 -8.59
C LEU A 22 20.44 -24.37 -8.71
N GLU A 23 19.93 -25.28 -7.87
CA GLU A 23 18.51 -25.60 -7.79
C GLU A 23 17.68 -24.39 -7.36
N LYS A 24 18.07 -23.68 -6.30
CA LYS A 24 17.39 -22.45 -5.85
C LYS A 24 17.31 -21.41 -6.97
N ILE A 25 18.40 -21.21 -7.72
CA ILE A 25 18.39 -20.32 -8.90
C ILE A 25 17.38 -20.76 -9.96
N ARG A 26 17.33 -22.06 -10.29
CA ARG A 26 16.35 -22.59 -11.27
C ARG A 26 14.93 -22.42 -10.76
N ASN A 27 14.68 -22.74 -9.50
CA ASN A 27 13.37 -22.64 -8.87
C ASN A 27 12.88 -21.19 -8.83
N PHE A 28 13.77 -20.24 -8.50
CA PHE A 28 13.43 -18.82 -8.52
C PHE A 28 13.10 -18.31 -9.92
N LYS A 29 13.87 -18.71 -10.94
CA LYS A 29 13.59 -18.38 -12.35
C LYS A 29 12.24 -18.95 -12.79
N GLN A 30 11.93 -20.18 -12.40
CA GLN A 30 10.64 -20.81 -12.69
C GLN A 30 9.49 -20.10 -11.95
N TYR A 31 9.68 -19.74 -10.69
CA TYR A 31 8.74 -18.96 -9.90
C TYR A 31 8.41 -17.63 -10.57
N ALA A 32 9.42 -16.87 -11.01
CA ALA A 32 9.21 -15.62 -11.75
C ALA A 32 8.44 -15.86 -13.06
N ALA A 33 8.83 -16.89 -13.83
CA ALA A 33 8.20 -17.22 -15.10
C ALA A 33 6.73 -17.64 -14.94
N ASN A 34 6.40 -18.39 -13.89
CA ASN A 34 5.02 -18.78 -13.56
C ASN A 34 4.10 -17.60 -13.30
N HIS A 35 4.67 -16.44 -12.96
CA HIS A 35 3.97 -15.18 -12.72
C HIS A 35 4.11 -14.19 -13.89
N GLY A 36 4.59 -14.66 -15.04
CA GLY A 36 4.79 -13.83 -16.23
C GLY A 36 5.94 -12.83 -16.09
N ALA A 37 6.86 -13.04 -15.16
CA ALA A 37 7.98 -12.16 -14.89
C ALA A 37 9.32 -12.85 -15.16
N SER A 38 10.41 -12.07 -15.10
CA SER A 38 11.77 -12.58 -15.26
C SER A 38 12.72 -11.87 -14.31
N ALA A 39 13.74 -12.59 -13.83
CA ALA A 39 14.82 -12.02 -13.04
C ALA A 39 15.59 -10.91 -13.79
N GLU A 40 15.54 -10.90 -15.13
CA GLU A 40 16.11 -9.82 -15.95
C GLU A 40 15.43 -8.47 -15.70
N GLY A 41 14.21 -8.45 -15.17
CA GLY A 41 13.48 -7.22 -14.82
C GLY A 41 13.88 -6.59 -13.48
N ASN A 42 14.87 -7.14 -12.77
CA ASN A 42 15.30 -6.65 -11.46
C ASN A 42 16.15 -5.35 -11.47
N PRO A 43 16.96 -5.02 -12.51
CA PRO A 43 17.56 -3.69 -12.62
C PRO A 43 16.49 -2.59 -12.70
N SER A 44 16.52 -1.62 -11.78
CA SER A 44 15.57 -0.50 -11.78
C SER A 44 15.90 0.53 -12.88
N GLY A 45 14.97 1.44 -13.18
CA GLY A 45 15.24 2.54 -14.13
C GLY A 45 16.48 3.37 -13.74
N GLY A 46 16.66 3.63 -12.45
CA GLY A 46 17.85 4.30 -11.91
C GLY A 46 19.13 3.46 -12.06
N ASN A 47 19.05 2.13 -12.01
CA ASN A 47 20.18 1.25 -12.30
C ASN A 47 20.58 1.35 -13.78
N ASN A 48 19.62 1.26 -14.69
CA ASN A 48 19.86 1.36 -16.13
C ASN A 48 20.45 2.71 -16.54
N PHE A 49 19.91 3.80 -15.99
CA PHE A 49 20.42 5.16 -16.24
C PHE A 49 21.88 5.33 -15.82
N ARG A 50 22.31 4.66 -14.74
CA ARG A 50 23.68 4.73 -14.20
C ARG A 50 24.62 3.64 -14.73
N GLY A 51 24.23 2.92 -15.78
CA GLY A 51 25.11 1.98 -16.48
C GLY A 51 25.05 0.53 -16.02
N LEU A 52 24.08 0.17 -15.16
CA LEU A 52 23.91 -1.20 -14.66
C LEU A 52 22.81 -1.91 -15.45
N TYR A 53 23.14 -2.31 -16.68
CA TYR A 53 22.17 -2.65 -17.73
C TYR A 53 21.54 -4.06 -17.66
N ASN A 54 22.07 -4.99 -16.87
CA ASN A 54 21.54 -6.36 -16.79
C ASN A 54 21.73 -6.99 -15.40
N ILE A 55 21.03 -8.10 -15.16
CA ILE A 55 21.05 -8.79 -13.87
C ILE A 55 22.41 -9.39 -13.51
N ALA A 56 23.20 -9.81 -14.51
CA ALA A 56 24.51 -10.41 -14.27
C ALA A 56 25.50 -9.39 -13.69
N LEU A 57 25.60 -8.20 -14.28
CA LEU A 57 26.45 -7.11 -13.78
C LEU A 57 26.06 -6.70 -12.35
N LYS A 58 24.75 -6.57 -12.09
CA LYS A 58 24.21 -6.29 -10.74
C LYS A 58 24.56 -7.40 -9.76
N SER A 59 24.37 -8.65 -10.15
CA SER A 59 24.60 -9.83 -9.30
C SER A 59 26.08 -10.03 -8.98
N ILE A 60 26.99 -9.79 -9.92
CA ILE A 60 28.43 -9.90 -9.67
C ILE A 60 28.87 -8.87 -8.62
N GLY A 61 28.38 -7.62 -8.71
CA GLY A 61 28.62 -6.61 -7.69
C GLY A 61 28.06 -7.01 -6.33
N ALA A 62 26.86 -7.60 -6.28
CA ALA A 62 26.29 -8.10 -5.03
C ALA A 62 27.07 -9.31 -4.46
N ALA A 63 27.55 -10.21 -5.32
CA ALA A 63 28.29 -11.41 -4.91
C ALA A 63 29.64 -11.08 -4.27
N ARG A 64 30.26 -9.94 -4.64
CA ARG A 64 31.51 -9.42 -4.05
C ARG A 64 31.43 -9.13 -2.55
N LYS A 65 30.23 -9.10 -1.96
CA LYS A 65 30.05 -9.08 -0.50
C LYS A 65 30.61 -10.34 0.18
N LYS A 66 30.70 -11.46 -0.55
CA LYS A 66 31.47 -12.64 -0.14
C LYS A 66 32.90 -12.48 -0.63
N ASP A 67 33.86 -12.46 0.28
CA ASP A 67 35.27 -12.56 -0.08
C ASP A 67 35.54 -13.88 -0.84
N PRO A 68 36.37 -13.90 -1.91
CA PRO A 68 36.69 -15.13 -2.63
C PRO A 68 37.22 -16.27 -1.74
N GLU A 69 37.97 -15.97 -0.68
CA GLU A 69 38.55 -16.96 0.24
C GLU A 69 37.52 -17.56 1.21
N VAL A 70 36.37 -16.92 1.38
CA VAL A 70 35.26 -17.44 2.20
C VAL A 70 34.52 -18.54 1.45
N ARG A 71 34.40 -19.72 2.06
CA ARG A 71 33.69 -20.86 1.49
C ARG A 71 32.19 -20.75 1.69
N LEU A 72 31.37 -21.07 0.68
CA LEU A 72 29.93 -21.27 0.86
C LEU A 72 29.69 -22.59 1.63
N ASP A 73 29.18 -22.48 2.86
CA ASP A 73 29.02 -23.62 3.77
C ASP A 73 27.63 -24.26 3.74
N ALA A 74 26.59 -23.48 3.46
CA ALA A 74 25.22 -23.94 3.45
C ALA A 74 24.31 -23.10 2.54
N VAL A 75 23.25 -23.73 2.03
CA VAL A 75 22.16 -23.10 1.28
C VAL A 75 20.87 -23.42 2.02
N ILE A 76 20.06 -22.40 2.31
CA ILE A 76 18.84 -22.52 3.11
C ILE A 76 17.64 -21.88 2.41
N ASP A 77 16.45 -22.37 2.74
CA ASP A 77 15.19 -21.74 2.35
C ASP A 77 14.94 -20.44 3.11
N TYR A 78 14.04 -19.60 2.57
CA TYR A 78 13.65 -18.33 3.19
C TYR A 78 13.21 -18.52 4.66
N GLY A 79 13.95 -17.91 5.59
CA GLY A 79 13.65 -17.96 7.02
C GLY A 79 13.96 -19.29 7.72
N ALA A 80 14.60 -20.24 7.04
CA ALA A 80 15.02 -21.49 7.66
C ALA A 80 16.17 -21.24 8.67
N PRO A 81 16.18 -21.90 9.83
CA PRO A 81 17.16 -21.61 10.88
C PRO A 81 18.58 -22.00 10.47
N MET A 82 19.55 -21.12 10.76
CA MET A 82 20.98 -21.46 10.71
C MET A 82 21.34 -22.35 11.90
N THR A 83 22.05 -23.46 11.66
CA THR A 83 22.32 -24.49 12.68
C THR A 83 23.81 -24.61 13.05
N ASP A 84 24.71 -24.29 12.13
CA ASP A 84 26.16 -24.31 12.30
C ASP A 84 26.79 -22.94 11.98
N SER A 85 28.05 -22.72 12.38
CA SER A 85 28.83 -21.56 11.94
C SER A 85 29.26 -21.69 10.47
N GLY A 86 29.22 -20.60 9.70
CA GLY A 86 29.71 -20.57 8.32
C GLY A 86 29.08 -19.46 7.49
N TYR A 87 29.38 -19.42 6.19
CA TYR A 87 28.71 -18.53 5.24
C TYR A 87 27.50 -19.23 4.61
N TYR A 88 26.32 -18.67 4.85
CA TYR A 88 25.04 -19.19 4.36
C TYR A 88 24.54 -18.37 3.16
N PHE A 89 23.98 -19.07 2.17
CA PHE A 89 23.14 -18.45 1.15
C PHE A 89 21.67 -18.77 1.44
N MET A 90 20.83 -17.74 1.61
CA MET A 90 19.38 -17.89 1.76
C MET A 90 18.66 -17.61 0.44
N ASP A 91 17.79 -18.52 0.02
CA ASP A 91 16.91 -18.30 -1.13
C ASP A 91 15.81 -17.28 -0.76
N SER A 92 15.90 -16.08 -1.32
CA SER A 92 15.05 -14.93 -0.97
C SER A 92 14.82 -14.03 -2.19
N PRO A 93 13.79 -13.16 -2.17
CA PRO A 93 13.61 -12.15 -3.20
C PRO A 93 14.73 -11.10 -3.13
N GLY A 94 14.88 -10.32 -4.20
CA GLY A 94 15.82 -9.20 -4.25
C GLY A 94 15.37 -7.95 -3.48
N ASN A 95 14.13 -7.90 -2.99
CA ASN A 95 13.63 -6.82 -2.15
C ASN A 95 14.32 -6.80 -0.77
N ASP A 96 14.85 -5.65 -0.38
CA ASP A 96 15.65 -5.45 0.83
C ASP A 96 14.90 -5.87 2.11
N LEU A 97 13.66 -5.39 2.29
CA LEU A 97 12.88 -5.61 3.51
C LEU A 97 12.48 -7.08 3.67
N GLU A 98 12.08 -7.70 2.56
CA GLU A 98 11.72 -9.12 2.54
C GLU A 98 12.93 -10.00 2.81
N SER A 99 14.09 -9.72 2.19
CA SER A 99 15.32 -10.48 2.40
C SER A 99 15.81 -10.36 3.85
N ILE A 100 15.84 -9.15 4.42
CA ILE A 100 16.25 -8.94 5.82
C ILE A 100 15.33 -9.68 6.78
N ALA A 101 14.01 -9.65 6.56
CA ALA A 101 13.07 -10.37 7.43
C ALA A 101 13.34 -11.89 7.44
N GLY A 102 13.70 -12.47 6.29
CA GLY A 102 14.14 -13.86 6.21
C GLY A 102 15.45 -14.11 6.95
N GLN A 103 16.42 -13.21 6.86
CA GLN A 103 17.71 -13.33 7.56
C GLN A 103 17.52 -13.30 9.08
N VAL A 104 16.69 -12.37 9.57
CA VAL A 104 16.35 -12.30 10.99
C VAL A 104 15.62 -13.56 11.44
N ALA A 105 14.65 -14.05 10.66
CA ALA A 105 13.96 -15.32 10.96
C ALA A 105 14.93 -16.52 10.98
N SER A 106 15.98 -16.49 10.15
CA SER A 106 17.03 -17.52 10.11
C SER A 106 17.99 -17.46 11.31
N GLY A 107 17.92 -16.39 12.12
CA GLY A 107 18.70 -16.24 13.36
C GLY A 107 19.76 -15.13 13.34
N CYS A 108 19.78 -14.24 12.34
CA CYS A 108 20.71 -13.10 12.34
C CYS A 108 20.43 -12.14 13.50
N ASN A 109 21.46 -11.82 14.28
CA ASN A 109 21.39 -10.88 15.41
C ASN A 109 21.94 -9.48 15.07
N MET A 110 22.41 -9.27 13.85
CA MET A 110 22.89 -7.99 13.32
C MET A 110 22.82 -8.00 11.80
N ILE A 111 22.54 -6.86 11.19
CA ILE A 111 22.46 -6.69 9.74
C ILE A 111 23.51 -5.68 9.27
N LEU A 112 24.31 -6.07 8.27
CA LEU A 112 25.22 -5.18 7.57
C LEU A 112 24.58 -4.78 6.23
N PHE A 113 24.09 -3.54 6.16
CA PHE A 113 23.26 -3.08 5.05
C PHE A 113 23.99 -2.07 4.17
N ILE A 114 24.32 -2.45 2.94
CA ILE A 114 25.08 -1.62 2.00
C ILE A 114 24.14 -0.95 1.01
N THR A 115 24.27 0.37 0.83
CA THR A 115 23.40 1.16 -0.03
C THR A 115 24.16 2.23 -0.80
N GLY A 116 23.87 2.38 -2.10
CA GLY A 116 24.43 3.47 -2.92
C GLY A 116 23.62 4.77 -2.86
N ASN A 117 22.30 4.66 -2.67
CA ASN A 117 21.39 5.81 -2.63
C ASN A 117 21.12 6.31 -1.20
N GLY A 118 21.55 5.57 -0.18
CA GLY A 118 21.31 5.92 1.21
C GLY A 118 19.95 5.43 1.72
N SER A 119 19.61 4.16 1.47
CA SER A 119 18.41 3.55 2.06
C SER A 119 18.50 3.59 3.59
N ILE A 120 17.45 4.10 4.24
CA ILE A 120 17.41 4.27 5.70
C ILE A 120 16.81 3.05 6.42
N THR A 121 16.62 1.94 5.68
CA THR A 121 15.96 0.72 6.13
C THR A 121 16.59 0.18 7.42
N ASN A 122 15.78 -0.05 8.45
CA ASN A 122 16.20 -0.73 9.68
C ASN A 122 15.18 -1.80 10.07
N PHE A 123 15.63 -2.79 10.83
CA PHE A 123 14.77 -3.80 11.42
C PHE A 123 14.37 -3.42 12.87
N PRO A 124 13.14 -3.70 13.34
CA PRO A 124 12.64 -3.16 14.62
C PRO A 124 13.43 -3.52 15.87
N PHE A 125 14.06 -4.69 15.90
CA PHE A 125 14.77 -5.19 17.08
C PHE A 125 16.15 -5.80 16.78
N VAL A 126 16.59 -5.75 15.51
CA VAL A 126 17.91 -6.24 15.11
C VAL A 126 18.76 -5.06 14.64
N PRO A 127 19.89 -4.76 15.29
CA PRO A 127 20.76 -3.66 14.90
C PRO A 127 21.13 -3.74 13.43
N THR A 128 20.91 -2.64 12.72
CA THR A 128 21.21 -2.52 11.29
C THR A 128 22.28 -1.45 11.11
N LEU A 129 23.50 -1.90 10.78
CA LEU A 129 24.66 -1.05 10.49
C LEU A 129 24.67 -0.71 9.00
N LYS A 130 24.52 0.57 8.67
CA LYS A 130 24.32 1.03 7.29
C LYS A 130 25.58 1.65 6.69
N PHE A 131 25.91 1.18 5.49
CA PHE A 131 27.08 1.58 4.72
C PHE A 131 26.65 2.34 3.49
N VAL A 132 27.21 3.52 3.28
CA VAL A 132 27.01 4.27 2.04
C VAL A 132 28.30 4.36 1.23
N THR A 133 28.19 4.11 -0.07
CA THR A 133 29.36 3.92 -0.94
C THR A 133 29.94 5.22 -1.51
N THR A 134 29.42 6.38 -1.11
CA THR A 134 29.88 7.70 -1.57
C THR A 134 29.84 8.72 -0.44
N THR A 135 30.91 9.50 -0.30
CA THR A 135 31.09 10.46 0.81
C THR A 135 30.05 11.58 0.80
N GLY A 136 29.75 12.17 -0.36
CA GLY A 136 28.73 13.22 -0.44
C GLY A 136 27.33 12.75 0.02
N ARG A 137 26.98 11.47 -0.22
CA ARG A 137 25.72 10.90 0.27
C ARG A 137 25.78 10.65 1.78
N PHE A 138 26.93 10.23 2.31
CA PHE A 138 27.14 10.09 3.76
C PHE A 138 26.93 11.41 4.49
N GLU A 139 27.54 12.49 4.03
CA GLU A 139 27.40 13.81 4.66
C GLU A 139 25.93 14.27 4.68
N MET A 140 25.21 14.01 3.59
CA MET A 140 23.80 14.37 3.46
C MET A 140 22.86 13.57 4.37
N LEU A 141 23.22 12.33 4.71
CA LEU A 141 22.43 11.39 5.50
C LEU A 141 23.18 10.93 6.76
N SER A 142 23.99 11.83 7.34
CA SER A 142 24.90 11.52 8.47
C SER A 142 24.19 11.20 9.79
N ASN A 143 22.89 11.48 9.87
CA ASN A 143 22.04 11.07 10.99
C ASN A 143 21.52 9.64 10.83
N GLU A 144 21.49 9.12 9.59
CA GLU A 144 20.96 7.79 9.28
C GLU A 144 22.06 6.79 8.90
N MET A 145 23.22 7.22 8.41
CA MET A 145 24.30 6.35 7.93
C MET A 145 25.40 6.16 8.98
N ASP A 146 25.80 4.90 9.18
CA ASP A 146 26.81 4.54 10.18
C ASP A 146 28.24 4.58 9.61
N VAL A 147 28.43 4.08 8.38
CA VAL A 147 29.76 3.95 7.76
C VAL A 147 29.84 4.67 6.41
N ASN A 148 30.84 5.55 6.28
CA ASN A 148 31.22 6.15 5.01
C ASN A 148 32.23 5.25 4.26
N ALA A 149 31.74 4.32 3.46
CA ALA A 149 32.59 3.50 2.59
C ALA A 149 33.11 4.27 1.36
N GLY A 150 32.57 5.46 1.09
CA GLY A 150 33.05 6.36 0.04
C GLY A 150 34.50 6.83 0.24
N ARG A 151 34.99 6.85 1.49
CA ARG A 151 36.38 7.18 1.83
C ARG A 151 37.41 6.37 1.06
N TYR A 152 37.09 5.12 0.70
CA TYR A 152 37.97 4.31 -0.14
C TYR A 152 38.20 4.95 -1.51
N ASN A 153 37.17 5.53 -2.11
CA ASN A 153 37.29 6.26 -3.37
C ASN A 153 37.99 7.61 -3.19
N ASP A 154 38.01 8.16 -1.97
CA ASP A 154 38.68 9.41 -1.61
C ASP A 154 40.15 9.21 -1.18
N GLY A 155 40.67 7.98 -1.27
CA GLY A 155 42.08 7.65 -1.03
C GLY A 155 42.40 6.97 0.30
N GLU A 156 41.39 6.65 1.14
CA GLU A 156 41.59 5.84 2.34
C GLU A 156 41.94 4.39 1.98
N SER A 157 42.80 3.75 2.79
CA SER A 157 43.13 2.34 2.56
C SER A 157 41.97 1.43 2.96
N MET A 158 41.78 0.33 2.22
CA MET A 158 40.79 -0.69 2.60
C MET A 158 41.09 -1.29 3.98
N GLU A 159 42.37 -1.43 4.32
CA GLU A 159 42.83 -1.93 5.62
C GLU A 159 42.29 -1.05 6.77
N ASN A 160 42.54 0.26 6.72
CA ASN A 160 42.05 1.20 7.73
C ASN A 160 40.52 1.21 7.79
N LEU A 161 39.86 1.31 6.64
CA LEU A 161 38.39 1.37 6.57
C LEU A 161 37.74 0.09 7.13
N SER A 162 38.31 -1.08 6.84
CA SER A 162 37.82 -2.36 7.35
C SER A 162 38.05 -2.51 8.86
N GLN A 163 39.19 -2.07 9.38
CA GLN A 163 39.50 -2.08 10.80
C GLN A 163 38.53 -1.19 11.59
N GLU A 164 38.35 0.07 11.17
CA GLU A 164 37.39 0.99 11.80
C GLU A 164 35.96 0.44 11.76
N THR A 165 35.57 -0.16 10.63
CA THR A 165 34.26 -0.80 10.46
C THR A 165 34.08 -1.97 11.42
N PHE A 166 35.08 -2.83 11.56
CA PHE A 166 35.03 -3.99 12.44
C PHE A 166 34.93 -3.59 13.92
N GLU A 167 35.67 -2.55 14.32
CA GLU A 167 35.58 -1.97 15.66
C GLU A 167 34.17 -1.42 15.94
N LEU A 168 33.61 -0.62 15.02
CA LEU A 168 32.24 -0.11 15.15
C LEU A 168 31.22 -1.25 15.24
N THR A 169 31.36 -2.26 14.38
CA THR A 169 30.51 -3.46 14.37
C THR A 169 30.52 -4.14 15.73
N THR A 170 31.71 -4.29 16.34
CA THR A 170 31.88 -4.88 17.67
C THR A 170 31.21 -4.04 18.77
N ARG A 171 31.34 -2.70 18.72
CA ARG A 171 30.69 -1.82 19.69
C ARG A 171 29.16 -1.91 19.60
N ILE A 172 28.60 -1.96 18.40
CA ILE A 172 27.14 -2.09 18.21
C ILE A 172 26.65 -3.46 18.68
N ALA A 173 27.35 -4.54 18.33
CA ALA A 173 27.05 -5.87 18.86
C ALA A 173 27.13 -5.92 20.40
N SER A 174 27.91 -5.03 21.01
CA SER A 174 28.06 -4.89 22.47
C SER A 174 27.03 -3.93 23.12
N GLY A 175 26.13 -3.33 22.34
CA GLY A 175 25.01 -2.50 22.84
C GLY A 175 25.08 -1.00 22.53
N GLU A 176 26.08 -0.53 21.77
CA GLU A 176 26.02 0.81 21.17
C GLU A 176 24.90 0.85 20.13
N LYS A 177 24.00 1.84 20.19
CA LYS A 177 22.91 1.95 19.22
C LYS A 177 23.44 2.38 17.85
N SER A 178 23.00 1.72 16.78
CA SER A 178 23.24 2.20 15.42
C SER A 178 22.48 3.51 15.16
N LYS A 179 22.91 4.25 14.13
CA LYS A 179 22.21 5.45 13.64
C LYS A 179 20.75 5.16 13.30
N GLY A 180 20.47 3.97 12.77
CA GLY A 180 19.11 3.51 12.48
C GLY A 180 18.24 3.40 13.73
N GLU A 181 18.78 2.80 14.78
CA GLU A 181 18.09 2.67 16.07
C GLU A 181 17.86 4.02 16.74
N LEU A 182 18.83 4.95 16.62
CA LEU A 182 18.70 6.32 17.13
C LEU A 182 17.66 7.13 16.35
N ALA A 183 17.51 6.88 15.05
CA ALA A 183 16.56 7.55 14.18
C ALA A 183 15.08 7.16 14.44
N GLY A 184 14.82 6.04 15.15
CA GLY A 184 13.47 5.62 15.52
C GLY A 184 12.60 5.17 14.33
N HIS A 185 13.21 4.81 13.21
CA HIS A 185 12.57 4.28 12.01
C HIS A 185 12.96 2.81 11.81
N SER A 186 11.98 1.95 11.54
CA SER A 186 12.14 0.53 11.25
C SER A 186 10.93 -0.03 10.52
N GLN A 187 11.15 -0.98 9.60
CA GLN A 187 10.09 -1.58 8.82
C GLN A 187 10.34 -3.06 8.59
N VAL A 188 9.26 -3.82 8.40
CA VAL A 188 9.32 -5.26 8.12
C VAL A 188 8.34 -5.58 7.02
N GLN A 189 8.79 -6.39 6.06
CA GLN A 189 7.93 -7.02 5.07
C GLN A 189 8.28 -8.50 5.01
N LEU A 190 7.28 -9.36 5.06
CA LEU A 190 7.48 -10.78 4.78
C LEU A 190 7.35 -11.02 3.28
N TRP A 191 8.17 -11.92 2.75
CA TRP A 191 8.08 -12.30 1.35
C TRP A 191 6.73 -12.93 1.03
N ARG A 192 5.98 -12.30 0.12
CA ARG A 192 4.74 -12.87 -0.43
C ARG A 192 5.05 -13.81 -1.58
N ASN A 193 5.46 -15.03 -1.26
CA ASN A 193 5.86 -16.05 -2.23
C ASN A 193 4.69 -16.96 -2.66
N TRP A 194 3.56 -16.35 -3.03
CA TRP A 194 2.36 -17.11 -3.40
C TRP A 194 2.64 -18.07 -4.55
N GLN A 195 2.12 -19.30 -4.45
CA GLN A 195 2.21 -20.27 -5.52
C GLN A 195 1.12 -19.98 -6.57
N GLN A 196 1.52 -19.81 -7.82
CA GLN A 196 0.58 -19.83 -8.95
C GLN A 196 0.03 -21.25 -9.13
N SER A 197 -1.21 -21.48 -8.69
CA SER A 197 -1.90 -22.77 -8.82
C SER A 197 -2.91 -22.82 -9.99
N SER A 198 -3.11 -21.68 -10.67
CA SER A 198 -4.06 -21.55 -11.76
C SER A 198 -3.47 -22.05 -13.09
N PRO A 199 -4.26 -22.69 -13.96
CA PRO A 199 -3.85 -23.00 -15.33
C PRO A 199 -3.83 -21.76 -16.24
N LEU A 200 -4.29 -20.60 -15.75
CA LEU A 200 -4.30 -19.34 -16.50
C LEU A 200 -2.89 -18.92 -16.90
N ASP A 201 -2.72 -18.56 -18.17
CA ASP A 201 -1.50 -17.94 -18.65
C ASP A 201 -1.38 -16.54 -18.02
N PRO A 202 -0.27 -16.22 -17.35
CA PRO A 202 -0.07 -14.88 -16.78
C PRO A 202 -0.20 -13.74 -17.78
N ARG A 203 -0.01 -14.02 -19.08
CA ARG A 203 -0.15 -13.05 -20.17
C ARG A 203 -1.60 -12.68 -20.48
N ASP A 204 -2.57 -13.47 -20.01
CA ASP A 204 -4.00 -13.30 -20.28
C ASP A 204 -4.75 -12.54 -19.17
N VAL A 205 -4.05 -12.06 -18.13
CA VAL A 205 -4.63 -11.35 -16.97
C VAL A 205 -4.82 -9.85 -17.25
N ASN A 206 -4.99 -9.45 -18.50
CA ASN A 206 -5.15 -8.04 -18.83
C ASN A 206 -6.43 -7.48 -18.18
N PRO A 207 -6.39 -6.25 -17.64
CA PRO A 207 -7.58 -5.59 -17.13
C PRO A 207 -8.67 -5.58 -18.21
N ILE A 208 -9.89 -5.99 -17.85
CA ILE A 208 -11.04 -5.91 -18.75
C ILE A 208 -11.26 -4.43 -19.07
N PRO A 209 -11.17 -3.98 -20.34
CA PRO A 209 -11.48 -2.61 -20.69
C PRO A 209 -12.93 -2.30 -20.33
N THR A 210 -13.14 -1.25 -19.53
CA THR A 210 -14.47 -0.82 -19.12
C THR A 210 -14.83 0.48 -19.81
N ASP A 211 -16.08 0.66 -20.23
CA ASP A 211 -16.56 1.90 -20.85
C ASP A 211 -16.86 3.02 -19.83
N GLY A 212 -16.83 2.70 -18.52
CA GLY A 212 -17.02 3.65 -17.43
C GLY A 212 -18.45 4.18 -17.31
N ARG A 213 -19.45 3.49 -17.88
CA ARG A 213 -20.86 3.90 -17.82
C ARG A 213 -21.60 3.16 -16.73
N PRO A 214 -22.50 3.82 -15.96
CA PRO A 214 -23.25 3.16 -14.91
C PRO A 214 -24.18 2.07 -15.46
N ILE A 215 -24.44 1.04 -14.66
CA ILE A 215 -25.46 0.02 -14.96
C ILE A 215 -26.85 0.57 -14.66
N ASP A 216 -27.85 0.09 -15.40
CA ASP A 216 -29.24 0.42 -15.11
C ASP A 216 -29.73 -0.38 -13.90
N VAL A 217 -30.42 0.30 -12.99
CA VAL A 217 -31.11 -0.30 -11.85
C VAL A 217 -32.61 -0.05 -11.95
N GLY A 218 -33.41 -0.87 -11.26
CA GLY A 218 -34.86 -0.73 -11.19
C GLY A 218 -35.28 0.60 -10.57
N ALA A 219 -36.58 0.91 -10.65
CA ALA A 219 -37.09 2.19 -10.14
C ALA A 219 -36.95 2.27 -8.61
N GLY A 220 -36.39 3.38 -8.13
CA GLY A 220 -36.27 3.68 -6.70
C GLY A 220 -37.32 4.68 -6.21
N LYS A 221 -37.31 4.93 -4.90
CA LYS A 221 -38.01 6.07 -4.29
C LYS A 221 -37.01 7.21 -4.12
N LYS A 222 -37.38 8.40 -4.59
CA LYS A 222 -36.58 9.61 -4.38
C LYS A 222 -36.47 9.94 -2.89
N ARG A 223 -35.24 10.19 -2.43
CA ARG A 223 -34.90 10.52 -1.05
C ARG A 223 -34.29 11.91 -0.98
N HIS A 224 -34.31 12.48 0.23
CA HIS A 224 -33.78 13.80 0.51
C HIS A 224 -32.80 13.73 1.68
N MET A 225 -31.63 14.32 1.50
CA MET A 225 -30.61 14.50 2.53
C MET A 225 -29.91 15.83 2.27
N SER A 226 -29.55 16.52 3.34
CA SER A 226 -28.62 17.65 3.31
C SER A 226 -27.60 17.54 4.42
N PHE A 227 -26.38 18.00 4.16
CA PHE A 227 -25.30 18.00 5.15
C PHE A 227 -24.42 19.24 4.98
N TYR A 228 -23.78 19.67 6.06
CA TYR A 228 -22.77 20.71 6.00
C TYR A 228 -21.43 20.08 5.67
N GLY A 229 -20.80 20.56 4.62
CA GLY A 229 -19.54 20.05 4.12
C GLY A 229 -18.61 21.15 3.66
N TYR A 230 -17.72 20.79 2.76
CA TYR A 230 -16.69 21.64 2.20
C TYR A 230 -16.76 21.59 0.68
N GLN A 231 -16.55 22.73 0.04
CA GLN A 231 -16.43 22.79 -1.40
C GLN A 231 -15.15 22.05 -1.82
N SER A 232 -15.31 21.00 -2.62
CA SER A 232 -14.22 20.30 -3.30
C SER A 232 -14.24 20.64 -4.80
N ARG A 233 -13.24 20.13 -5.54
CA ARG A 233 -13.19 20.28 -7.01
C ARG A 233 -14.40 19.64 -7.70
N ASP A 234 -14.79 18.44 -7.26
CA ASP A 234 -15.74 17.58 -7.96
C ASP A 234 -17.11 17.51 -7.25
N GLY A 235 -17.42 18.50 -6.40
CA GLY A 235 -18.68 18.56 -5.64
C GLY A 235 -18.48 19.03 -4.19
N ILE A 236 -19.37 18.60 -3.29
CA ILE A 236 -19.32 18.94 -1.87
C ILE A 236 -19.00 17.67 -1.09
N THR A 237 -18.03 17.76 -0.18
CA THR A 237 -17.53 16.62 0.60
C THR A 237 -17.72 16.84 2.10
N SER A 238 -17.82 15.77 2.87
CA SER A 238 -18.05 15.84 4.33
C SER A 238 -16.78 15.99 5.17
N ASP A 239 -15.59 15.79 4.60
CA ASP A 239 -14.32 15.79 5.35
C ASP A 239 -13.21 16.56 4.62
N THR A 240 -12.17 16.95 5.36
CA THR A 240 -10.96 17.59 4.84
C THR A 240 -9.72 16.86 5.36
N VAL A 241 -8.94 16.30 4.45
CA VAL A 241 -7.82 15.42 4.76
C VAL A 241 -6.55 15.94 4.10
N GLY A 242 -5.48 16.01 4.89
CA GLY A 242 -4.12 16.18 4.38
C GLY A 242 -3.48 14.82 4.19
N LEU A 243 -3.20 14.44 2.95
CA LEU A 243 -2.68 13.11 2.62
C LEU A 243 -1.16 13.16 2.44
N ILE A 244 -0.45 12.27 3.11
CA ILE A 244 0.93 11.92 2.75
C ILE A 244 0.87 10.55 2.08
N MET A 245 1.08 10.52 0.76
CA MET A 245 1.03 9.30 -0.03
C MET A 245 2.45 8.76 -0.20
N PRO A 246 2.86 7.73 0.57
CA PRO A 246 4.16 7.10 0.33
C PRO A 246 4.16 6.44 -1.05
N THR A 247 5.27 6.49 -1.78
CA THR A 247 5.43 5.77 -3.05
C THR A 247 5.97 4.37 -2.87
N SER A 248 6.43 4.01 -1.66
CA SER A 248 6.82 2.65 -1.29
C SER A 248 6.69 2.38 0.20
N LEU A 249 6.85 1.10 0.57
CA LEU A 249 6.95 0.74 1.99
C LEU A 249 8.06 1.52 2.71
N CYS A 250 9.22 1.70 2.07
CA CYS A 250 10.40 2.37 2.62
C CYS A 250 10.09 3.80 3.12
N SER A 251 9.18 4.51 2.46
CA SER A 251 8.70 5.84 2.90
C SER A 251 7.45 5.80 3.78
N GLY A 252 6.78 4.65 3.91
CA GLY A 252 5.52 4.48 4.64
C GLY A 252 5.57 4.89 6.11
N GLN A 253 6.52 4.36 6.89
CA GLN A 253 6.64 4.76 8.29
C GLN A 253 7.03 6.25 8.45
N VAL A 254 7.86 6.78 7.55
CA VAL A 254 8.22 8.21 7.56
C VAL A 254 6.98 9.07 7.32
N ALA A 255 6.15 8.70 6.33
CA ALA A 255 4.87 9.35 6.07
C ALA A 255 3.96 9.31 7.30
N GLN A 256 3.88 8.17 7.99
CA GLN A 256 3.07 8.02 9.20
C GLN A 256 3.59 8.90 10.35
N LEU A 257 4.90 8.98 10.56
CA LEU A 257 5.51 9.84 11.58
C LEU A 257 5.20 11.32 11.30
N ILE A 258 5.33 11.76 10.05
CA ILE A 258 5.01 13.14 9.66
C ILE A 258 3.51 13.42 9.84
N ALA A 259 2.62 12.51 9.41
CA ALA A 259 1.18 12.67 9.61
C ALA A 259 0.81 12.78 11.10
N ASN A 260 1.44 11.97 11.95
CA ASN A 260 1.26 12.04 13.40
C ASN A 260 1.75 13.39 13.96
N GLN A 261 2.93 13.86 13.53
CA GLN A 261 3.46 15.16 13.94
C GLN A 261 2.55 16.32 13.53
N LEU A 262 1.99 16.29 12.33
CA LEU A 262 1.00 17.27 11.86
C LEU A 262 -0.29 17.23 12.69
N ASN A 263 -0.78 16.03 13.03
CA ASN A 263 -1.95 15.87 13.89
C ASN A 263 -1.73 16.32 15.34
N VAL A 264 -0.51 16.24 15.85
CA VAL A 264 -0.13 16.86 17.13
C VAL A 264 -0.09 18.37 16.97
N SER A 265 0.61 18.88 15.96
CA SER A 265 0.83 20.31 15.74
C SER A 265 -0.47 21.08 15.49
N ARG A 266 -1.43 20.49 14.78
CA ARG A 266 -2.72 21.14 14.47
C ARG A 266 -3.59 21.42 15.69
N LYS A 267 -3.31 20.82 16.85
CA LYS A 267 -4.05 21.13 18.09
C LYS A 267 -3.81 22.57 18.55
N ASP A 268 -2.61 23.09 18.30
CA ASP A 268 -2.17 24.42 18.75
C ASP A 268 -1.88 25.38 17.58
N GLU A 269 -1.92 24.90 16.32
CA GLU A 269 -1.62 25.69 15.12
C GLU A 269 -2.89 25.90 14.26
N PRO A 270 -3.55 27.08 14.32
CA PRO A 270 -4.84 27.34 13.65
C PRO A 270 -4.84 27.12 12.13
N LYS A 271 -3.68 27.27 11.48
CA LYS A 271 -3.54 27.04 10.04
C LYS A 271 -3.70 25.56 9.70
N LEU A 272 -3.01 24.67 10.41
CA LEU A 272 -3.13 23.22 10.23
C LEU A 272 -4.49 22.70 10.72
N ALA A 273 -5.11 23.37 11.70
CA ALA A 273 -6.46 23.04 12.20
C ALA A 273 -7.58 23.20 11.15
N ARG A 274 -7.31 23.85 10.00
CA ARG A 274 -8.25 23.94 8.87
C ARG A 274 -8.56 22.56 8.25
N ILE A 275 -7.59 21.64 8.30
CA ILE A 275 -7.76 20.25 7.88
C ILE A 275 -8.22 19.41 9.07
N ASN A 276 -9.23 18.56 8.88
CA ASN A 276 -9.83 17.74 9.93
C ASN A 276 -8.94 16.57 10.38
N ARG A 277 -7.99 16.12 9.56
CA ARG A 277 -6.95 15.14 9.92
C ARG A 277 -5.86 15.00 8.86
N TYR A 278 -4.67 14.63 9.30
CA TYR A 278 -3.57 14.23 8.41
C TYR A 278 -3.40 12.72 8.46
N ILE A 279 -3.25 12.07 7.30
CA ILE A 279 -3.10 10.62 7.24
C ILE A 279 -1.94 10.23 6.32
N ALA A 280 -1.43 9.02 6.51
CA ALA A 280 -0.58 8.34 5.54
C ALA A 280 -1.28 7.05 5.08
N LEU A 281 -1.25 6.78 3.78
CA LEU A 281 -1.77 5.52 3.21
C LEU A 281 -0.61 4.55 3.02
N VAL A 282 -0.14 3.96 4.13
CA VAL A 282 0.99 3.05 4.13
C VAL A 282 0.63 1.72 3.46
N HIS A 283 1.44 1.29 2.50
CA HIS A 283 1.31 0.02 1.78
C HIS A 283 2.67 -0.61 1.55
N THR A 284 2.68 -1.83 1.01
CA THR A 284 3.92 -2.61 0.75
C THR A 284 4.41 -2.54 -0.69
N GLU A 285 3.61 -1.98 -1.59
CA GLU A 285 3.93 -1.91 -3.02
C GLU A 285 4.82 -0.70 -3.35
N GLY A 286 5.24 -0.56 -4.62
CA GLY A 286 6.10 0.54 -5.10
C GLY A 286 7.59 0.21 -5.23
N CYS A 287 8.02 -0.90 -4.61
CA CYS A 287 9.36 -1.47 -4.78
C CYS A 287 9.29 -2.99 -4.90
N GLY A 288 10.02 -3.56 -5.88
CA GLY A 288 10.21 -5.01 -6.00
C GLY A 288 9.01 -5.83 -6.50
N SER A 289 7.84 -5.23 -6.71
CA SER A 289 6.68 -5.90 -7.31
C SER A 289 6.82 -5.95 -8.84
N ALA A 290 6.57 -7.12 -9.43
CA ALA A 290 6.47 -7.30 -10.88
C ALA A 290 5.00 -7.43 -11.31
N ASN A 291 4.67 -6.91 -12.49
CA ASN A 291 3.36 -7.05 -13.16
C ASN A 291 2.19 -6.41 -12.39
N SER A 292 2.45 -5.36 -11.61
CA SER A 292 1.43 -4.69 -10.79
C SER A 292 1.52 -3.17 -10.79
N GLU A 293 2.39 -2.59 -11.62
CA GLU A 293 2.68 -1.16 -11.64
C GLU A 293 1.46 -0.32 -12.02
N ASP A 294 0.70 -0.73 -13.04
CA ASP A 294 -0.49 0.00 -13.49
C ASP A 294 -1.59 0.02 -12.41
N LEU A 295 -1.79 -1.11 -11.72
CA LEU A 295 -2.71 -1.20 -10.58
C LEU A 295 -2.28 -0.28 -9.45
N PHE A 296 -0.98 -0.26 -9.13
CA PHE A 296 -0.43 0.64 -8.13
C PHE A 296 -0.63 2.12 -8.51
N LEU A 297 -0.31 2.50 -9.75
CA LEU A 297 -0.48 3.87 -10.25
C LEU A 297 -1.96 4.30 -10.25
N ASN A 298 -2.88 3.41 -10.63
CA ASN A 298 -4.32 3.67 -10.56
C ASN A 298 -4.78 3.93 -9.12
N ILE A 299 -4.34 3.11 -8.16
CA ILE A 299 -4.69 3.30 -6.75
C ILE A 299 -4.12 4.61 -6.19
N VAL A 300 -2.86 4.92 -6.47
CA VAL A 300 -2.23 6.19 -6.05
C VAL A 300 -2.99 7.38 -6.64
N SER A 301 -3.20 7.38 -7.95
CA SER A 301 -3.90 8.45 -8.66
C SER A 301 -5.35 8.64 -8.18
N GLY A 302 -6.07 7.55 -7.92
CA GLY A 302 -7.43 7.59 -7.38
C GLY A 302 -7.50 8.23 -5.99
N HIS A 303 -6.61 7.84 -5.07
CA HIS A 303 -6.58 8.42 -3.73
C HIS A 303 -6.13 9.88 -3.71
N LEU A 304 -5.17 10.26 -4.55
CA LEU A 304 -4.75 11.66 -4.70
C LEU A 304 -5.90 12.56 -5.18
N GLN A 305 -6.85 12.00 -5.93
CA GLN A 305 -8.01 12.72 -6.46
C GLN A 305 -9.28 12.56 -5.62
N HIS A 306 -9.21 11.84 -4.50
CA HIS A 306 -10.36 11.62 -3.63
C HIS A 306 -10.87 12.95 -3.05
N GLN A 307 -12.19 13.15 -2.96
CA GLN A 307 -12.79 14.45 -2.60
C GLN A 307 -12.45 14.96 -1.20
N PHE A 308 -12.28 14.05 -0.23
CA PHE A 308 -11.72 14.37 1.08
C PHE A 308 -10.35 15.06 1.04
N ILE A 309 -9.52 14.81 0.01
CA ILE A 309 -8.16 15.33 -0.05
C ILE A 309 -8.18 16.83 -0.35
N THR A 310 -7.81 17.61 0.66
CA THR A 310 -7.61 19.06 0.53
C THR A 310 -6.24 19.37 -0.06
N HIS A 311 -5.23 18.63 0.38
CA HIS A 311 -3.87 18.69 -0.15
C HIS A 311 -3.19 17.34 0.01
N ALA A 312 -2.31 16.99 -0.93
CA ALA A 312 -1.51 15.78 -0.83
C ALA A 312 -0.03 16.03 -1.12
N VAL A 313 0.80 15.30 -0.39
CA VAL A 313 2.25 15.25 -0.59
C VAL A 313 2.63 13.81 -0.94
N LEU A 314 3.26 13.61 -2.09
CA LEU A 314 3.87 12.33 -2.43
C LEU A 314 5.25 12.24 -1.79
N LEU A 315 5.48 11.16 -1.06
CA LEU A 315 6.73 10.91 -0.35
C LEU A 315 7.41 9.66 -0.90
N GLU A 316 8.48 9.86 -1.68
CA GLU A 316 9.34 8.76 -2.08
C GLU A 316 10.49 8.56 -1.09
N HIS A 317 11.07 7.38 -1.11
CA HIS A 317 12.36 7.11 -0.50
C HIS A 317 13.48 7.68 -1.35
N GLY A 318 13.45 7.43 -2.68
CA GLY A 318 14.43 7.87 -3.68
C GLY A 318 15.15 6.73 -4.40
N CYS A 319 14.81 5.46 -4.13
CA CYS A 319 15.42 4.29 -4.72
C CYS A 319 14.42 3.23 -5.23
N GLU A 320 13.14 3.57 -5.24
CA GLU A 320 12.04 2.74 -5.71
C GLU A 320 12.16 2.30 -7.17
N ARG A 321 11.22 1.49 -7.65
CA ARG A 321 10.99 1.35 -9.10
C ARG A 321 10.09 2.48 -9.60
N THR A 322 9.01 2.75 -8.86
CA THR A 322 7.99 3.76 -9.19
C THR A 322 8.25 5.04 -8.39
N HIS A 323 9.18 5.87 -8.88
CA HIS A 323 9.52 7.16 -8.29
C HIS A 323 8.46 8.23 -8.58
N ASN A 324 8.58 9.39 -7.93
CA ASN A 324 7.71 10.55 -8.12
C ASN A 324 7.53 10.92 -9.61
N ASP A 325 8.57 10.83 -10.43
CA ASP A 325 8.47 11.13 -11.87
C ASP A 325 7.57 10.18 -12.66
N ALA A 326 7.53 8.89 -12.28
CA ALA A 326 6.62 7.93 -12.90
C ALA A 326 5.16 8.29 -12.59
N ILE A 327 4.88 8.67 -11.34
CA ILE A 327 3.54 9.08 -10.92
C ILE A 327 3.16 10.42 -11.57
N ARG A 328 4.08 11.38 -11.70
CA ARG A 328 3.83 12.62 -12.46
C ARG A 328 3.44 12.33 -13.90
N HIS A 329 4.15 11.42 -14.56
CA HIS A 329 3.84 11.05 -15.94
C HIS A 329 2.47 10.36 -16.06
N ASP A 330 2.12 9.47 -15.13
CA ASP A 330 0.80 8.84 -15.06
C ASP A 330 -0.33 9.85 -14.82
N LEU A 331 -0.13 10.81 -13.91
CA LEU A 331 -1.09 11.88 -13.68
C LEU A 331 -1.31 12.71 -14.95
N LEU A 332 -0.24 13.10 -15.63
CA LEU A 332 -0.32 13.86 -16.89
C LEU A 332 -1.03 13.08 -18.00
N SER A 333 -0.75 11.78 -18.15
CA SER A 333 -1.42 10.94 -19.15
C SER A 333 -2.92 10.81 -18.90
N LYS A 334 -3.35 10.94 -17.64
CA LYS A 334 -4.75 10.99 -17.20
C LYS A 334 -5.36 12.40 -17.17
N GLY A 335 -4.63 13.42 -17.64
CA GLY A 335 -5.11 14.81 -17.67
C GLY A 335 -5.16 15.49 -16.29
N VAL A 336 -4.43 14.96 -15.31
CA VAL A 336 -4.35 15.50 -13.95
C VAL A 336 -3.10 16.36 -13.81
N ASP A 337 -3.27 17.62 -13.44
CA ASP A 337 -2.16 18.55 -13.21
C ASP A 337 -1.35 18.15 -11.95
N PRO A 338 -0.07 17.75 -12.10
CA PRO A 338 0.78 17.34 -10.98
C PRO A 338 1.17 18.49 -10.04
N THR A 339 1.03 19.76 -10.47
CA THR A 339 1.34 20.93 -9.62
C THR A 339 0.35 21.13 -8.48
N ARG A 340 -0.78 20.40 -8.52
CA ARG A 340 -1.76 20.32 -7.44
C ARG A 340 -1.25 19.55 -6.21
N PHE A 341 -0.17 18.81 -6.37
CA PHE A 341 0.43 18.01 -5.32
C PHE A 341 1.84 18.49 -5.04
N ASP A 342 2.24 18.28 -3.81
CA ASP A 342 3.61 18.51 -3.38
C ASP A 342 4.41 17.20 -3.41
N TRP A 343 5.73 17.34 -3.51
CA TRP A 343 6.62 16.21 -3.74
C TRP A 343 7.82 16.29 -2.81
N ALA A 344 8.11 15.17 -2.16
CA ALA A 344 9.20 15.04 -1.21
C ALA A 344 9.92 13.69 -1.40
N SER A 345 11.19 13.65 -1.01
CA SER A 345 12.06 12.49 -1.16
C SER A 345 12.97 12.38 0.04
N VAL A 346 12.89 11.27 0.79
CA VAL A 346 13.68 11.08 2.01
C VAL A 346 15.19 11.15 1.71
N GLN A 347 15.63 10.47 0.65
CA GLN A 347 17.05 10.41 0.27
C GLN A 347 17.53 11.66 -0.44
N LEU A 348 16.69 12.43 -1.12
CA LEU A 348 17.12 13.63 -1.86
C LEU A 348 16.99 14.91 -1.02
N ASP A 349 16.05 14.95 -0.07
CA ASP A 349 15.83 16.09 0.82
C ASP A 349 16.68 16.03 2.10
N GLY A 350 17.54 15.01 2.22
CA GLY A 350 18.59 14.95 3.23
C GLY A 350 18.19 14.35 4.58
N GLY A 351 17.39 13.28 4.54
CA GLY A 351 17.08 12.46 5.71
C GLY A 351 15.76 12.81 6.37
N LEU A 352 15.49 12.14 7.50
CA LEU A 352 14.17 12.12 8.14
C LEU A 352 13.73 13.50 8.64
N ASP A 353 14.61 14.20 9.36
CA ASP A 353 14.26 15.48 9.97
C ASP A 353 14.02 16.59 8.93
N ARG A 354 14.83 16.61 7.87
CA ARG A 354 14.72 17.62 6.82
C ARG A 354 13.48 17.42 5.98
N VAL A 355 13.18 16.17 5.60
CA VAL A 355 11.96 15.88 4.84
C VAL A 355 10.71 16.15 5.66
N ALA A 356 10.69 15.83 6.97
CA ALA A 356 9.55 16.14 7.84
C ALA A 356 9.27 17.65 7.93
N LYS A 357 10.31 18.48 8.06
CA LYS A 357 10.19 19.94 8.04
C LYS A 357 9.64 20.45 6.71
N LYS A 358 10.20 19.97 5.59
CA LYS A 358 9.76 20.32 4.24
C LYS A 358 8.28 19.99 4.02
N VAL A 359 7.85 18.76 4.32
CA VAL A 359 6.45 18.32 4.18
C VAL A 359 5.52 19.17 5.06
N GLY A 360 5.95 19.50 6.28
CA GLY A 360 5.18 20.39 7.16
C GLY A 360 5.03 21.81 6.61
N GLU A 361 6.07 22.37 6.00
CA GLU A 361 6.01 23.67 5.32
C GLU A 361 5.10 23.63 4.08
N GLN A 362 5.18 22.56 3.28
CA GLN A 362 4.32 22.34 2.13
C GLN A 362 2.82 22.37 2.51
N PHE A 363 2.42 21.64 3.55
CA PHE A 363 1.04 21.70 4.04
C PHE A 363 0.65 23.09 4.55
N ARG A 364 1.57 23.80 5.23
CA ARG A 364 1.28 25.17 5.67
C ARG A 364 1.04 26.07 4.46
N LEU A 365 1.87 26.03 3.43
CA LEU A 365 1.73 26.86 2.23
C LEU A 365 0.43 26.54 1.49
N ALA A 366 0.09 25.25 1.34
CA ALA A 366 -1.16 24.82 0.70
C ALA A 366 -2.41 25.37 1.40
N LEU A 367 -2.32 25.58 2.73
CA LEU A 367 -3.42 26.09 3.56
C LEU A 367 -3.47 27.62 3.68
N ASP A 368 -2.69 28.36 2.89
CA ASP A 368 -2.87 29.81 2.76
C ASP A 368 -4.22 30.17 2.12
N PHE A 369 -4.74 29.31 1.25
CA PHE A 369 -6.08 29.46 0.67
C PHE A 369 -7.17 28.94 1.63
N PRO A 370 -8.29 29.67 1.80
CA PRO A 370 -9.34 29.26 2.71
C PRO A 370 -10.14 28.06 2.18
N ILE A 371 -10.42 27.10 3.06
CA ILE A 371 -11.36 26.00 2.76
C ILE A 371 -12.78 26.53 2.90
N GLN A 372 -13.55 26.49 1.81
CA GLN A 372 -14.92 27.03 1.76
C GLN A 372 -15.93 26.00 2.28
N ARG A 373 -16.81 26.44 3.18
CA ARG A 373 -17.97 25.64 3.64
C ARG A 373 -19.08 25.69 2.60
N ALA A 374 -19.76 24.57 2.40
CA ALA A 374 -20.90 24.46 1.48
C ALA A 374 -21.97 23.51 2.06
N THR A 375 -23.19 23.56 1.53
CA THR A 375 -24.27 22.63 1.89
C THR A 375 -24.39 21.57 0.81
N GLY A 376 -24.01 20.33 1.14
CA GLY A 376 -24.14 19.16 0.29
C GLY A 376 -25.54 18.58 0.34
N SER A 377 -25.82 17.73 -0.62
CA SER A 377 -27.09 17.02 -0.79
C SER A 377 -26.86 15.55 -1.10
N ILE A 378 -27.93 14.75 -1.11
CA ILE A 378 -27.83 13.31 -1.38
C ILE A 378 -27.11 12.96 -2.70
N LYS A 379 -27.20 13.82 -3.73
CA LYS A 379 -26.54 13.62 -5.03
C LYS A 379 -25.01 13.71 -4.96
N ASP A 380 -24.48 14.35 -3.92
CA ASP A 380 -23.06 14.53 -3.70
C ASP A 380 -22.43 13.29 -3.04
N LEU A 381 -23.27 12.35 -2.55
CA LEU A 381 -22.80 11.11 -1.92
C LEU A 381 -22.29 10.10 -2.94
N LYS A 382 -21.11 9.57 -2.65
CA LYS A 382 -20.51 8.42 -3.32
C LYS A 382 -20.32 7.31 -2.29
N ILE A 383 -20.95 6.16 -2.50
CA ILE A 383 -21.04 5.11 -1.48
C ILE A 383 -20.46 3.81 -2.05
N GLY A 384 -19.50 3.23 -1.35
CA GLY A 384 -19.04 1.87 -1.60
C GLY A 384 -19.94 0.87 -0.88
N LEU A 385 -20.28 -0.24 -1.53
CA LEU A 385 -21.04 -1.32 -0.91
C LEU A 385 -20.25 -2.61 -1.03
N LEU A 386 -19.85 -3.16 0.12
CA LEU A 386 -19.10 -4.40 0.24
C LEU A 386 -19.91 -5.41 1.04
N THR A 387 -19.86 -6.68 0.62
CA THR A 387 -20.57 -7.75 1.31
C THR A 387 -19.69 -8.99 1.37
N GLN A 388 -19.68 -9.65 2.54
CA GLN A 388 -18.91 -10.87 2.75
C GLN A 388 -19.73 -11.92 3.49
N GLY A 389 -19.59 -13.18 3.04
CA GLY A 389 -20.28 -14.33 3.62
C GLY A 389 -21.63 -14.62 2.97
N SER A 390 -22.44 -15.44 3.62
CA SER A 390 -23.84 -15.64 3.22
C SER A 390 -24.65 -14.39 3.56
N ILE A 391 -25.54 -13.97 2.68
CA ILE A 391 -26.40 -12.81 2.90
C ILE A 391 -27.83 -13.25 3.17
N SER A 392 -28.41 -12.78 4.27
CA SER A 392 -29.84 -12.98 4.55
C SER A 392 -30.73 -12.40 3.46
N GLU A 393 -31.93 -12.96 3.29
CA GLU A 393 -32.93 -12.39 2.37
C GLU A 393 -33.26 -10.94 2.73
N ILE A 394 -33.25 -10.58 4.01
CA ILE A 394 -33.60 -9.24 4.49
C ILE A 394 -32.50 -8.24 4.11
N ALA A 395 -31.24 -8.59 4.34
CA ALA A 395 -30.11 -7.76 3.93
C ALA A 395 -30.05 -7.61 2.41
N ALA A 396 -30.27 -8.70 1.66
CA ALA A 396 -30.36 -8.68 0.21
C ALA A 396 -31.46 -7.72 -0.29
N ARG A 397 -32.66 -7.77 0.29
CA ARG A 397 -33.76 -6.86 -0.05
C ARG A 397 -33.44 -5.41 0.29
N ALA A 398 -32.87 -5.18 1.48
CA ALA A 398 -32.53 -3.84 1.97
C ALA A 398 -31.45 -3.16 1.13
N LEU A 399 -30.41 -3.90 0.74
CA LEU A 399 -29.34 -3.40 -0.10
C LEU A 399 -29.85 -3.10 -1.52
N ALA A 400 -30.70 -3.95 -2.10
CA ALA A 400 -31.30 -3.67 -3.41
C ALA A 400 -32.16 -2.40 -3.39
N ASP A 401 -33.01 -2.22 -2.39
CA ASP A 401 -33.84 -1.01 -2.24
C ASP A 401 -32.99 0.24 -1.99
N LEU A 402 -31.92 0.12 -1.18
CA LEU A 402 -30.99 1.20 -0.93
C LEU A 402 -30.33 1.70 -2.22
N ILE A 403 -29.83 0.77 -3.05
CA ILE A 403 -29.18 1.13 -4.32
C ILE A 403 -30.16 1.87 -5.23
N LYS A 404 -31.38 1.34 -5.41
CA LYS A 404 -32.40 1.98 -6.25
C LYS A 404 -32.77 3.37 -5.74
N ASP A 405 -33.04 3.52 -4.44
CA ASP A 405 -33.40 4.80 -3.84
C ASP A 405 -32.29 5.85 -3.98
N LEU A 406 -31.02 5.46 -3.80
CA LEU A 406 -29.87 6.36 -3.91
C LEU A 406 -29.59 6.77 -5.36
N VAL A 407 -29.63 5.82 -6.31
CA VAL A 407 -29.45 6.12 -7.74
C VAL A 407 -30.57 7.03 -8.25
N GLU A 408 -31.83 6.76 -7.90
CA GLU A 408 -32.98 7.63 -8.22
C GLU A 408 -32.83 9.04 -7.61
N SER A 409 -32.14 9.14 -6.47
CA SER A 409 -31.83 10.40 -5.81
C SER A 409 -30.60 11.12 -6.39
N GLY A 410 -29.90 10.49 -7.34
CA GLY A 410 -28.74 11.03 -8.03
C GLY A 410 -27.40 10.78 -7.34
N SER A 411 -27.33 9.88 -6.35
CA SER A 411 -26.06 9.47 -5.72
C SER A 411 -25.27 8.51 -6.58
N THR A 412 -24.03 8.23 -6.20
CA THR A 412 -23.20 7.20 -6.83
C THR A 412 -23.00 6.00 -5.91
N ILE A 413 -23.13 4.80 -6.45
CA ILE A 413 -22.88 3.54 -5.77
C ILE A 413 -21.78 2.77 -6.51
N VAL A 414 -20.82 2.22 -5.77
CA VAL A 414 -19.79 1.33 -6.32
C VAL A 414 -19.80 0.01 -5.55
N LEU A 415 -19.95 -1.10 -6.28
CA LEU A 415 -19.88 -2.46 -5.76
C LEU A 415 -18.68 -3.18 -6.38
N PRO A 416 -17.99 -4.07 -5.65
CA PRO A 416 -17.03 -4.97 -6.27
C PRO A 416 -17.74 -6.09 -7.04
N ASP A 417 -17.16 -6.52 -8.15
CA ASP A 417 -17.72 -7.59 -9.02
C ASP A 417 -17.78 -8.96 -8.34
N ASN A 418 -16.96 -9.19 -7.32
CA ASN A 418 -16.96 -10.40 -6.49
C ASN A 418 -17.79 -10.26 -5.20
N ALA A 419 -18.60 -9.21 -5.05
CA ALA A 419 -19.46 -9.01 -3.88
C ALA A 419 -20.36 -10.24 -3.66
N SER A 420 -20.39 -10.79 -2.45
CA SER A 420 -21.21 -11.98 -2.14
C SER A 420 -22.71 -11.81 -2.43
N VAL A 421 -23.21 -10.56 -2.42
CA VAL A 421 -24.60 -10.21 -2.70
C VAL A 421 -25.09 -10.62 -4.09
N ILE A 422 -24.18 -10.73 -5.07
CA ILE A 422 -24.52 -11.13 -6.44
C ILE A 422 -25.08 -12.56 -6.52
N ASN A 423 -24.73 -13.39 -5.54
CA ASN A 423 -25.19 -14.78 -5.45
C ASN A 423 -26.62 -14.89 -4.89
N SER A 424 -27.20 -13.78 -4.39
CA SER A 424 -28.57 -13.74 -3.90
C SER A 424 -29.55 -13.48 -5.06
N ALA A 425 -30.36 -14.49 -5.40
CA ALA A 425 -31.44 -14.33 -6.38
C ALA A 425 -32.40 -13.20 -5.99
N THR A 426 -32.72 -13.09 -4.70
CA THR A 426 -33.57 -12.03 -4.14
C THR A 426 -33.00 -10.64 -4.41
N PHE A 427 -31.69 -10.44 -4.24
CA PHE A 427 -31.04 -9.17 -4.56
C PHE A 427 -31.12 -8.87 -6.06
N MET A 428 -30.71 -9.83 -6.88
CA MET A 428 -30.62 -9.67 -8.34
C MET A 428 -31.98 -9.35 -8.97
N GLU A 429 -33.02 -10.10 -8.63
CA GLU A 429 -34.39 -9.87 -9.13
C GLU A 429 -34.92 -8.50 -8.70
N ARG A 430 -34.64 -8.10 -7.45
CA ARG A 430 -35.15 -6.85 -6.86
C ARG A 430 -34.39 -5.61 -7.34
N LEU A 431 -33.09 -5.73 -7.61
CA LEU A 431 -32.25 -4.66 -8.11
C LEU A 431 -32.57 -4.36 -9.58
N PHE A 432 -32.64 -5.38 -10.43
CA PHE A 432 -32.77 -5.19 -11.88
C PHE A 432 -34.21 -5.22 -12.40
N GLU A 433 -35.17 -5.78 -11.65
CA GLU A 433 -36.57 -5.92 -12.11
C GLU A 433 -36.67 -6.61 -13.50
N GLY A 434 -35.76 -7.54 -13.79
CA GLY A 434 -35.69 -8.25 -15.08
C GLY A 434 -35.12 -7.46 -16.26
N LYS A 435 -34.53 -6.28 -16.04
CA LYS A 435 -34.11 -5.35 -17.11
C LYS A 435 -32.69 -5.61 -17.65
N GLN A 436 -31.77 -6.19 -16.87
CA GLN A 436 -30.34 -6.35 -17.23
C GLN A 436 -29.60 -7.42 -16.38
N SER A 437 -28.35 -7.72 -16.76
CA SER A 437 -27.41 -8.61 -16.06
C SER A 437 -26.26 -7.84 -15.40
N TRP A 438 -25.76 -8.35 -14.27
CA TRP A 438 -24.54 -7.88 -13.60
C TRP A 438 -23.32 -7.97 -14.52
N ALA A 439 -22.58 -6.87 -14.68
CA ALA A 439 -21.36 -6.83 -15.48
C ALA A 439 -20.41 -5.76 -14.94
N VAL A 440 -19.11 -6.06 -14.99
CA VAL A 440 -18.04 -5.10 -14.68
C VAL A 440 -18.10 -3.93 -15.66
N ASN A 441 -18.18 -2.72 -15.13
CA ASN A 441 -18.23 -1.47 -15.91
C ASN A 441 -17.30 -0.38 -15.35
N LEU A 442 -16.53 -0.69 -14.30
CA LEU A 442 -15.53 0.20 -13.72
C LEU A 442 -14.24 -0.57 -13.44
N GLY A 443 -13.10 -0.03 -13.86
CA GLY A 443 -11.80 -0.61 -13.53
C GLY A 443 -11.49 -0.47 -12.03
N TYR A 444 -10.66 -1.37 -11.50
CA TYR A 444 -10.19 -1.32 -10.11
C TYR A 444 -9.55 0.03 -9.75
N GLY A 445 -10.19 0.76 -8.82
CA GLY A 445 -9.76 2.09 -8.40
C GLY A 445 -9.88 3.19 -9.46
N ALA A 446 -10.63 2.96 -10.53
CA ALA A 446 -10.82 3.94 -11.59
C ALA A 446 -11.68 5.13 -11.12
N HIS A 447 -11.40 6.31 -11.67
CA HIS A 447 -12.13 7.54 -11.35
C HIS A 447 -13.53 7.53 -11.95
N LEU A 448 -14.52 7.96 -11.16
CA LEU A 448 -15.92 8.05 -11.55
C LEU A 448 -16.17 9.31 -12.39
N SER A 449 -16.74 9.15 -13.57
CA SER A 449 -17.05 10.25 -14.51
C SER A 449 -18.48 10.77 -14.43
N SER A 450 -19.38 10.02 -13.78
CA SER A 450 -20.81 10.31 -13.68
C SER A 450 -21.43 9.65 -12.45
N ASN A 451 -22.64 10.06 -12.11
CA ASN A 451 -23.42 9.45 -11.03
C ASN A 451 -24.18 8.23 -11.53
N GLY A 452 -24.43 7.26 -10.65
CA GLY A 452 -25.13 6.02 -10.98
C GLY A 452 -24.61 4.82 -10.20
N CYS A 453 -24.90 3.61 -10.68
CA CYS A 453 -24.42 2.38 -10.08
C CYS A 453 -23.25 1.79 -10.90
N PHE A 454 -22.16 1.42 -10.23
CA PHE A 454 -20.96 0.88 -10.86
C PHE A 454 -20.55 -0.44 -10.20
N VAL A 455 -20.07 -1.36 -11.02
CA VAL A 455 -19.47 -2.62 -10.65
C VAL A 455 -17.98 -2.55 -11.00
N MET A 456 -17.17 -2.39 -9.96
CA MET A 456 -15.72 -2.31 -10.02
C MET A 456 -15.10 -3.69 -10.15
N SER A 457 -14.16 -3.88 -11.07
CA SER A 457 -13.36 -5.10 -11.14
C SER A 457 -12.55 -5.32 -9.86
N THR A 458 -12.43 -6.57 -9.41
CA THR A 458 -11.61 -6.92 -8.25
C THR A 458 -10.58 -7.99 -8.60
N PRO A 459 -9.30 -7.61 -8.75
CA PRO A 459 -8.25 -8.57 -9.09
C PRO A 459 -7.73 -9.34 -7.84
N THR A 460 -8.54 -9.41 -6.78
CA THR A 460 -8.18 -9.93 -5.45
C THR A 460 -9.43 -10.34 -4.66
N THR A 461 -9.25 -11.25 -3.72
CA THR A 461 -10.28 -11.67 -2.74
C THR A 461 -10.05 -11.07 -1.35
N SER A 462 -8.96 -10.32 -1.16
CA SER A 462 -8.66 -9.64 0.11
C SER A 462 -9.60 -8.47 0.35
N THR A 463 -10.40 -8.53 1.42
CA THR A 463 -11.32 -7.44 1.81
C THR A 463 -10.60 -6.10 1.94
N THR A 464 -9.39 -6.07 2.52
CA THR A 464 -8.59 -4.84 2.66
C THR A 464 -8.23 -4.26 1.31
N GLU A 465 -7.76 -5.08 0.37
CA GLU A 465 -7.39 -4.60 -0.96
C GLU A 465 -8.64 -4.10 -1.73
N ILE A 466 -9.76 -4.82 -1.64
CA ILE A 466 -11.04 -4.38 -2.26
C ILE A 466 -11.47 -3.02 -1.70
N MET A 467 -11.38 -2.80 -0.37
CA MET A 467 -11.67 -1.50 0.24
C MET A 467 -10.71 -0.41 -0.22
N THR A 468 -9.42 -0.71 -0.41
CA THR A 468 -8.46 0.21 -1.03
C THR A 468 -8.88 0.55 -2.45
N GLY A 469 -9.32 -0.41 -3.26
CA GLY A 469 -9.90 -0.17 -4.58
C GLY A 469 -11.11 0.77 -4.55
N LEU A 470 -12.08 0.48 -3.68
CA LEU A 470 -13.27 1.33 -3.48
C LEU A 470 -12.88 2.75 -3.04
N GLY A 471 -11.92 2.88 -2.11
CA GLY A 471 -11.39 4.17 -1.70
C GLY A 471 -10.83 4.95 -2.89
N ALA A 472 -10.05 4.30 -3.76
CA ALA A 472 -9.48 4.95 -4.95
C ALA A 472 -10.55 5.46 -5.94
N THR A 473 -11.74 4.87 -6.01
CA THR A 473 -12.82 5.38 -6.88
C THR A 473 -13.43 6.69 -6.36
N GLY A 474 -13.12 7.09 -5.12
CA GLY A 474 -13.59 8.32 -4.49
C GLY A 474 -14.90 8.17 -3.70
N VAL A 475 -15.23 6.97 -3.23
CA VAL A 475 -16.37 6.79 -2.32
C VAL A 475 -16.09 7.42 -0.96
N GLU A 476 -17.05 8.16 -0.43
CA GLU A 476 -16.91 8.89 0.83
C GLU A 476 -17.32 8.06 2.05
N ILE A 477 -18.02 6.94 1.82
CA ILE A 477 -18.41 6.00 2.87
C ILE A 477 -18.52 4.60 2.28
N ILE A 478 -18.13 3.58 3.04
CA ILE A 478 -18.30 2.17 2.68
C ILE A 478 -19.31 1.54 3.63
N LEU A 479 -20.38 0.97 3.08
CA LEU A 479 -21.28 0.07 3.79
C LEU A 479 -20.77 -1.37 3.64
N MET A 480 -20.49 -2.01 4.75
CA MET A 480 -19.93 -3.36 4.80
C MET A 480 -20.90 -4.29 5.53
N TYR A 481 -21.57 -5.16 4.78
CA TYR A 481 -22.32 -6.27 5.37
C TYR A 481 -21.36 -7.41 5.72
N THR A 482 -21.40 -7.85 6.98
CA THR A 482 -20.63 -9.01 7.45
C THR A 482 -21.55 -10.06 8.03
N ASN A 483 -21.24 -11.34 7.80
CA ASN A 483 -21.89 -12.46 8.49
C ASN A 483 -21.33 -12.63 9.92
N GLY A 484 -21.26 -11.53 10.67
CA GLY A 484 -20.80 -11.50 12.06
C GLY A 484 -19.28 -11.39 12.26
N ILE A 485 -18.43 -11.51 11.24
CA ILE A 485 -16.98 -11.33 11.39
C ILE A 485 -16.60 -9.90 10.98
N PRO A 486 -16.21 -9.02 11.92
CA PRO A 486 -15.82 -7.66 11.61
C PRO A 486 -14.49 -7.66 10.86
N VAL A 487 -14.32 -6.68 9.97
CA VAL A 487 -13.10 -6.49 9.16
C VAL A 487 -12.43 -5.18 9.51
N ALA A 488 -11.14 -5.04 9.23
CA ALA A 488 -10.45 -3.77 9.44
C ALA A 488 -11.11 -2.65 8.62
N SER A 489 -11.21 -1.45 9.19
CA SER A 489 -11.72 -0.26 8.49
C SER A 489 -10.71 0.25 7.44
N HIS A 490 -11.09 1.26 6.66
CA HIS A 490 -10.19 1.98 5.75
C HIS A 490 -9.70 3.28 6.41
N PRO A 491 -8.40 3.64 6.32
CA PRO A 491 -7.88 4.82 7.01
C PRO A 491 -8.41 6.15 6.45
N LEU A 492 -8.70 6.23 5.14
CA LEU A 492 -9.27 7.43 4.53
C LEU A 492 -10.81 7.45 4.60
N VAL A 493 -11.46 6.31 4.42
CA VAL A 493 -12.92 6.25 4.16
C VAL A 493 -13.61 5.58 5.35
N PRO A 494 -14.61 6.20 5.98
CA PRO A 494 -15.37 5.55 7.06
C PRO A 494 -16.08 4.29 6.54
N VAL A 495 -15.92 3.18 7.27
CA VAL A 495 -16.54 1.88 6.95
C VAL A 495 -17.60 1.58 8.00
N LEU A 496 -18.87 1.65 7.63
CA LEU A 496 -20.02 1.27 8.44
C LEU A 496 -20.26 -0.24 8.32
N GLN A 497 -20.02 -0.99 9.40
CA GLN A 497 -20.17 -2.44 9.42
C GLN A 497 -21.49 -2.85 10.07
N PHE A 498 -22.23 -3.73 9.41
CA PHE A 498 -23.51 -4.21 9.93
C PHE A 498 -23.74 -5.67 9.62
N GLY A 499 -24.55 -6.31 10.46
CA GLY A 499 -25.05 -7.67 10.26
C GLY A 499 -26.57 -7.70 10.14
N ALA A 500 -27.14 -8.91 10.04
CA ALA A 500 -28.57 -9.15 10.13
C ALA A 500 -28.92 -9.83 11.46
N GLU A 501 -30.12 -9.54 11.99
CA GLU A 501 -30.62 -10.14 13.22
C GLU A 501 -30.84 -11.65 13.05
N GLY A 502 -30.23 -12.45 13.94
CA GLY A 502 -30.26 -13.92 13.87
C GLY A 502 -29.10 -14.57 13.08
N GLU A 503 -28.23 -13.77 12.45
CA GLU A 503 -27.06 -14.27 11.68
C GLU A 503 -25.71 -13.74 12.19
N HIS A 504 -25.70 -12.91 13.24
CA HIS A 504 -24.48 -12.40 13.86
C HIS A 504 -24.07 -13.26 15.06
N ASP A 505 -22.76 -13.43 15.27
CA ASP A 505 -22.23 -13.98 16.52
C ASP A 505 -22.21 -12.85 17.57
N GLU A 506 -22.87 -13.07 18.70
CA GLU A 506 -22.98 -12.11 19.82
C GLU A 506 -21.60 -11.59 20.26
N LYS A 507 -20.53 -12.36 20.07
CA LYS A 507 -19.15 -11.97 20.40
C LYS A 507 -18.66 -10.73 19.68
N PHE A 508 -19.19 -10.41 18.50
CA PHE A 508 -18.70 -9.32 17.66
C PHE A 508 -19.65 -8.12 17.61
N MET A 509 -20.71 -8.11 18.44
CA MET A 509 -21.70 -7.04 18.49
C MET A 509 -21.11 -5.67 18.86
N ASP A 510 -20.05 -5.66 19.65
CA ASP A 510 -19.34 -4.42 20.02
C ASP A 510 -18.53 -3.84 18.86
N ASP A 511 -18.27 -4.61 17.79
CA ASP A 511 -17.50 -4.19 16.63
C ASP A 511 -18.39 -3.76 15.45
N LEU A 512 -19.65 -4.23 15.40
CA LEU A 512 -20.65 -3.81 14.42
C LEU A 512 -21.24 -2.45 14.77
N ASP A 513 -21.46 -1.59 13.78
CA ASP A 513 -22.11 -0.29 13.96
C ASP A 513 -23.60 -0.44 14.27
N PHE A 514 -24.27 -1.37 13.60
CA PHE A 514 -25.68 -1.70 13.83
C PHE A 514 -26.03 -3.10 13.31
N VAL A 515 -27.23 -3.58 13.65
CA VAL A 515 -27.80 -4.84 13.14
C VAL A 515 -29.11 -4.52 12.45
N LEU A 516 -29.35 -5.11 11.28
CA LEU A 516 -30.60 -5.01 10.55
C LEU A 516 -31.69 -5.85 11.25
N PRO A 517 -32.80 -5.25 11.72
CA PRO A 517 -33.92 -5.95 12.32
C PRO A 517 -34.62 -6.92 11.37
N GLN A 518 -35.22 -8.00 11.89
CA GLN A 518 -35.89 -9.03 11.08
C GLN A 518 -37.16 -8.52 10.35
N LEU A 519 -37.86 -7.57 10.95
CA LEU A 519 -39.10 -6.99 10.43
C LEU A 519 -38.91 -5.48 10.28
N MET A 520 -38.78 -5.01 9.04
CA MET A 520 -38.69 -3.58 8.74
C MET A 520 -39.55 -3.20 7.54
N ASP A 521 -40.52 -2.32 7.78
CA ASP A 521 -41.08 -1.49 6.72
C ASP A 521 -40.07 -0.39 6.39
N ASN A 522 -39.65 -0.30 5.12
CA ASN A 522 -38.68 0.68 4.58
C ASN A 522 -37.22 0.55 5.09
N SER A 523 -36.62 -0.64 4.96
CA SER A 523 -35.21 -0.90 5.28
C SER A 523 -34.19 0.04 4.60
N SER A 524 -34.47 0.55 3.39
CA SER A 524 -33.58 1.52 2.74
C SER A 524 -33.48 2.85 3.51
N GLU A 525 -34.57 3.31 4.13
CA GLU A 525 -34.58 4.55 4.91
C GLU A 525 -33.76 4.41 6.20
N PHE A 526 -33.78 3.24 6.81
CA PHE A 526 -32.95 2.92 7.97
C PHE A 526 -31.46 3.01 7.65
N LEU A 527 -31.03 2.38 6.55
CA LEU A 527 -29.64 2.45 6.09
C LEU A 527 -29.24 3.89 5.75
N ILE A 528 -30.10 4.66 5.07
CA ILE A 528 -29.85 6.06 4.75
C ILE A 528 -29.68 6.92 6.01
N LYS A 529 -30.43 6.68 7.08
CA LYS A 529 -30.26 7.40 8.36
C LYS A 529 -28.89 7.15 8.99
N HIS A 530 -28.36 5.93 8.91
CA HIS A 530 -27.01 5.63 9.40
C HIS A 530 -25.92 6.26 8.53
N ILE A 531 -26.10 6.27 7.21
CA ILE A 531 -25.23 7.01 6.28
C ILE A 531 -25.24 8.50 6.63
N GLU A 532 -26.43 9.09 6.76
CA GLU A 532 -26.62 10.51 7.08
C GLU A 532 -25.95 10.88 8.41
N SER A 533 -26.17 10.08 9.45
CA SER A 533 -25.54 10.28 10.76
C SER A 533 -24.01 10.26 10.67
N THR A 534 -23.45 9.40 9.83
CA THR A 534 -21.99 9.28 9.65
C THR A 534 -21.42 10.47 8.88
N ILE A 535 -22.05 10.83 7.77
CA ILE A 535 -21.67 11.99 6.93
C ILE A 535 -21.79 13.30 7.72
N LYS A 536 -22.79 13.43 8.60
CA LYS A 536 -22.95 14.57 9.51
C LYS A 536 -22.02 14.52 10.74
N GLN A 537 -21.14 13.53 10.83
CA GLN A 537 -20.23 13.32 11.96
C GLN A 537 -20.94 13.17 13.32
N GLN A 538 -22.20 12.75 13.31
CA GLN A 538 -22.99 12.42 14.51
C GLN A 538 -22.72 10.98 14.98
N HIS A 539 -22.24 10.14 14.07
CA HIS A 539 -21.74 8.79 14.35
C HIS A 539 -20.36 8.62 13.72
N VAL A 540 -19.42 8.02 14.45
CA VAL A 540 -18.12 7.59 13.91
C VAL A 540 -18.12 6.08 13.92
N PRO A 541 -17.84 5.41 12.78
CA PRO A 541 -17.89 3.95 12.74
C PRO A 541 -16.98 3.32 13.80
N LYS A 542 -17.47 2.30 14.51
CA LYS A 542 -16.83 1.81 15.75
C LYS A 542 -15.37 1.40 15.54
N LEU A 543 -15.07 0.61 14.50
CA LEU A 543 -13.70 0.17 14.21
C LEU A 543 -12.82 1.27 13.64
N HIS A 544 -13.40 2.23 12.92
CA HIS A 544 -12.70 3.43 12.49
C HIS A 544 -12.27 4.27 13.71
N HIS A 545 -13.16 4.46 14.68
CA HIS A 545 -12.89 5.20 15.91
C HIS A 545 -11.78 4.55 16.77
N ARG A 546 -11.76 3.22 16.83
CA ARG A 546 -10.73 2.45 17.55
C ARG A 546 -9.36 2.44 16.85
N GLY A 547 -9.26 3.02 15.65
CA GLY A 547 -8.04 2.99 14.85
C GLY A 547 -7.72 1.62 14.25
N TYR A 548 -8.69 0.69 14.23
CA TYR A 548 -8.54 -0.62 13.61
C TYR A 548 -8.78 -0.51 12.11
N SER A 549 -7.81 0.09 11.41
CA SER A 549 -7.84 0.32 9.98
C SER A 549 -6.64 -0.32 9.28
N ASN A 550 -6.82 -0.74 8.03
CA ASN A 550 -5.76 -1.28 7.20
C ASN A 550 -5.83 -0.70 5.79
N PHE A 551 -4.69 -0.64 5.11
CA PHE A 551 -4.57 -0.19 3.73
C PHE A 551 -3.60 -1.12 3.01
N GLN A 552 -4.02 -1.67 1.88
CA GLN A 552 -3.13 -2.49 1.09
C GLN A 552 -3.42 -2.37 -0.40
N VAL A 553 -2.35 -2.22 -1.18
CA VAL A 553 -2.44 -2.24 -2.63
C VAL A 553 -2.31 -3.67 -3.11
N THR A 554 -3.23 -4.09 -3.97
CA THR A 554 -3.18 -5.40 -4.61
C THR A 554 -2.05 -5.50 -5.62
N ARG A 555 -1.48 -6.70 -5.73
CA ARG A 555 -0.55 -7.05 -6.81
C ARG A 555 -1.26 -7.62 -8.04
N GLY A 556 -2.59 -7.76 -7.97
CA GLY A 556 -3.37 -8.48 -8.97
C GLY A 556 -3.12 -9.99 -8.94
N ALA A 557 -3.61 -10.70 -9.94
CA ALA A 557 -3.61 -12.17 -9.90
C ALA A 557 -2.23 -12.81 -10.08
N VAL A 558 -1.29 -12.09 -10.69
CA VAL A 558 0.06 -12.61 -11.03
C VAL A 558 1.19 -11.80 -10.42
N GLY A 559 0.90 -10.71 -9.71
CA GLY A 559 1.97 -9.86 -9.22
C GLY A 559 2.70 -10.46 -8.02
N VAL A 560 4.03 -10.41 -8.07
CA VAL A 560 4.92 -11.05 -7.10
C VAL A 560 6.11 -10.16 -6.75
N SER A 561 6.77 -10.45 -5.64
CA SER A 561 8.10 -9.88 -5.35
C SER A 561 9.18 -10.67 -6.07
N LEU A 562 10.12 -9.95 -6.70
CA LEU A 562 11.33 -10.50 -7.34
C LEU A 562 12.63 -10.14 -6.61
#